data_AF-A0A560IC94-F1
#
_entry.id   AF-A0A560IC94-F1
#
_cell.length_a   1.000
_cell.length_b   1.000
_cell.length_c   1.000
_cell.angle_alpha   90.00
_cell.angle_beta   90.00
_cell.angle_gamma   90.00
#
_symmetry.space_group_name_H-M   'P 1'
#
loop_
_entity.id
_entity.type
_entity.pdbx_description
1 polymer ?
#
loop_
_entity_poly.entity_id
_entity_poly.type
_entity_poly.pdbx_seq_one_letter_code
_entity_poly.pdbx_strand_id
1 'polypeptide(L)' 'MAHATTHSGTPAVALPVISAAELLPWAVFGGLLLVLMVYFVGAEQGATSLIQGREVHEFVHDARHLLGFPCH' A
#
# COMPACT_ATOMS: atom_id res chain seq x y z
N MET A 1 39.58 19.51 48.13
CA MET A 1 39.57 19.32 46.65
C MET A 1 38.41 18.39 46.35
N ALA A 2 37.36 18.87 45.67
CA ALA A 2 36.19 18.07 45.35
C ALA A 2 36.40 17.39 43.98
N HIS A 3 36.24 16.07 43.92
CA HIS A 3 36.22 15.33 42.67
C HIS A 3 34.85 15.48 42.00
N ALA A 4 34.83 16.01 40.77
CA ALA A 4 33.64 16.01 39.93
C ALA A 4 33.44 14.62 39.31
N THR A 5 32.28 14.02 39.54
CA THR A 5 31.86 12.76 38.91
C THR A 5 31.19 13.05 37.58
N THR A 6 31.91 12.81 36.47
CA THR A 6 31.32 12.82 35.13
C THR A 6 30.44 11.59 34.94
N HIS A 7 29.13 11.77 34.86
CA HIS A 7 28.21 10.72 34.44
C HIS A 7 28.25 10.59 32.92
N SER A 8 28.76 9.46 32.42
CA SER A 8 28.65 9.10 31.00
C SER A 8 27.21 8.66 30.72
N GLY A 9 26.44 9.52 30.06
CA GLY A 9 25.10 9.19 29.59
C GLY A 9 25.12 8.21 28.41
N THR A 10 24.20 7.25 28.39
CA THR A 10 23.97 6.37 27.24
C THR A 10 23.64 7.22 26.01
N PRO A 11 24.31 7.04 24.85
CA PRO A 11 23.97 7.79 23.66
C PRO A 11 22.53 7.46 23.24
N ALA A 12 21.70 8.48 23.13
CA ALA A 12 20.33 8.34 22.62
C ALA A 12 20.38 8.01 21.12
N VAL A 13 19.75 6.91 20.73
CA VAL A 13 19.56 6.55 19.32
C VAL A 13 18.40 7.39 18.77
N ALA A 14 18.68 8.28 17.83
CA ALA A 14 17.64 9.00 17.10
C ALA A 14 17.01 8.07 16.05
N LEU A 15 15.70 7.88 16.11
CA LEU A 15 14.96 7.19 15.06
C LEU A 15 14.78 8.13 13.87
N PRO A 16 14.97 7.65 12.63
CA PRO A 16 14.64 8.46 11.46
C PRO A 16 13.14 8.75 11.45
N VAL A 17 12.79 10.02 11.32
CA VAL A 17 11.40 10.48 11.26
C VAL A 17 11.13 10.92 9.82
N ILE A 18 10.18 10.26 9.15
CA ILE A 18 9.74 10.63 7.81
C ILE A 18 8.64 11.67 7.92
N SER A 19 8.79 12.78 7.19
CA SER A 19 7.76 13.82 7.09
C SER A 19 6.62 13.39 6.15
N ALA A 20 5.45 14.02 6.31
CA ALA A 20 4.32 13.79 5.42
C ALA A 20 4.63 14.15 3.95
N ALA A 21 5.48 15.16 3.73
CA ALA A 21 5.91 15.58 2.39
C ALA A 21 6.74 14.48 1.69
N GLU A 22 7.57 13.77 2.44
CA GLU A 22 8.36 12.63 1.93
C GLU A 22 7.48 11.40 1.63
N LEU A 23 6.36 11.23 2.34
CA LEU A 23 5.38 10.16 2.05
C LEU A 23 4.47 10.48 0.86
N LEU A 24 4.22 11.76 0.59
CA LEU A 24 3.25 12.20 -0.40
C LEU A 24 3.43 11.56 -1.79
N PRO A 25 4.63 11.50 -2.41
CA PRO A 25 4.77 10.87 -3.72
C PRO A 25 4.42 9.38 -3.70
N TRP A 26 4.75 8.66 -2.62
CA TRP A 26 4.42 7.25 -2.46
C TRP A 26 2.92 7.03 -2.22
N ALA A 27 2.29 7.91 -1.45
CA ALA A 27 0.85 7.89 -1.25
C ALA A 27 0.10 8.15 -2.55
N VAL A 28 0.56 9.12 -3.36
CA VAL A 28 -0.01 9.39 -4.70
C VAL A 28 0.19 8.18 -5.61
N PHE A 29 1.39 7.61 -5.66
CA PHE A 29 1.67 6.43 -6.46
C PHE A 29 0.79 5.24 -6.05
N GLY A 30 0.71 4.94 -4.76
CA GLY A 30 -0.14 3.88 -4.23
C GLY A 30 -1.64 4.14 -4.48
N GLY A 31 -2.07 5.40 -4.36
CA GLY A 31 -3.43 5.83 -4.68
C GLY A 31 -3.78 5.62 -6.16
N LEU A 32 -2.86 5.96 -7.07
CA LEU A 32 -3.04 5.71 -8.51
C LEU A 32 -3.15 4.21 -8.81
N LEU A 33 -2.31 3.38 -8.19
CA LEU A 33 -2.40 1.91 -8.33
C LEU A 33 -3.73 1.37 -7.77
N LEU A 34 -4.21 1.92 -6.67
CA LEU A 34 -5.49 1.52 -6.07
C LEU A 34 -6.66 1.87 -7.00
N VAL A 35 -6.68 3.08 -7.57
CA VAL A 35 -7.68 3.48 -8.58
C VAL A 35 -7.63 2.55 -9.78
N LEU A 36 -6.43 2.22 -10.27
CA LEU A 36 -6.26 1.28 -11.37
C LEU A 36 -6.82 -0.10 -11.03
N MET A 37 -6.54 -0.61 -9.83
CA MET A 37 -7.06 -1.91 -9.39
C MET A 37 -8.59 -1.91 -9.29
N VAL A 38 -9.18 -0.84 -8.76
CA VAL A 38 -10.64 -0.66 -8.73
C VAL A 38 -11.23 -0.66 -10.13
N TYR A 39 -10.60 0.01 -11.10
CA TYR A 39 -11.02 -0.01 -12.51
C TYR A 39 -11.00 -1.43 -13.08
N PHE A 40 -9.89 -2.15 -12.94
CA PHE A 40 -9.78 -3.50 -13.50
C PHE A 40 -10.75 -4.48 -12.86
N VAL A 41 -10.86 -4.50 -11.52
CA VAL A 41 -11.76 -5.43 -10.82
C VAL A 41 -13.24 -5.09 -11.07
N GLY A 42 -13.58 -3.81 -11.16
CA GLY A 42 -14.96 -3.35 -11.33
C GLY A 42 -15.44 -3.40 -12.79
N ALA A 43 -14.68 -2.82 -13.71
CA ALA A 43 -15.09 -2.59 -15.10
C ALA A 43 -14.60 -3.69 -16.06
N GLU A 44 -13.40 -4.23 -15.85
CA GLU A 44 -12.76 -5.19 -16.77
C GLU A 44 -12.95 -6.63 -16.28
N GLN A 45 -14.07 -7.28 -16.67
CA GLN A 45 -14.38 -8.68 -16.29
C GLN A 45 -13.57 -9.73 -17.09
N GLY A 46 -12.31 -9.44 -17.43
CA GLY A 46 -11.47 -10.25 -18.31
C GLY A 46 -11.65 -9.98 -19.81
N ALA A 47 -12.39 -8.93 -20.19
CA ALA A 47 -12.59 -8.52 -21.58
C ALA A 47 -11.29 -8.19 -22.32
N THR A 48 -10.28 -7.71 -21.58
CA THR A 48 -8.94 -7.39 -22.07
C THR A 48 -7.90 -8.47 -21.73
N SER A 49 -8.32 -9.63 -21.22
CA SER A 49 -7.39 -10.68 -20.82
C SER A 49 -6.67 -11.28 -22.04
N LEU A 50 -5.34 -11.20 -22.04
CA LEU A 50 -4.48 -11.85 -23.03
C LEU A 50 -4.47 -13.38 -22.88
N ILE A 51 -4.77 -13.88 -21.68
CA ILE A 51 -4.85 -15.31 -21.37
C ILE A 51 -6.30 -15.60 -20.99
N GLN A 52 -7.03 -16.21 -21.92
CA GLN A 52 -8.40 -16.62 -21.67
C GLN A 52 -8.42 -17.82 -20.72
N GLY A 53 -9.24 -17.75 -19.67
CA GLY A 53 -9.35 -18.84 -18.71
C GLY A 53 -10.36 -18.55 -17.60
N ARG A 54 -11.05 -19.60 -17.16
CA ARG A 54 -11.98 -19.60 -16.04
C ARG A 54 -11.33 -19.08 -14.75
N GLU A 55 -10.07 -19.43 -14.51
CA GLU A 55 -9.33 -19.05 -13.29
C GLU A 55 -9.20 -17.53 -13.14
N VAL A 56 -8.85 -16.82 -14.21
CA VAL A 56 -8.73 -15.34 -14.17
C VAL A 56 -10.11 -14.71 -14.01
N HIS A 57 -11.13 -15.26 -14.68
CA HIS A 57 -12.49 -14.78 -14.57
C HIS A 57 -13.05 -14.96 -13.15
N GLU A 58 -12.85 -16.12 -12.52
CA GLU A 58 -13.27 -16.41 -11.15
C GLU A 58 -12.51 -15.58 -10.12
N PHE A 59 -11.18 -15.43 -10.28
CA PHE A 59 -10.38 -14.58 -9.41
C PHE A 59 -10.85 -13.12 -9.42
N VAL A 60 -11.08 -12.56 -10.61
CA VAL A 60 -11.56 -11.17 -10.75
C VAL A 60 -13.00 -11.03 -10.24
N HIS A 61 -13.85 -12.01 -10.52
CA HIS A 61 -15.21 -12.06 -10.02
C HIS A 61 -15.27 -12.07 -8.49
N ASP A 62 -14.44 -12.88 -7.83
CA ASP A 62 -14.32 -12.95 -6.37
C ASP A 62 -13.74 -11.66 -5.76
N ALA A 63 -12.75 -11.06 -6.42
CA ALA A 63 -12.22 -9.76 -6.00
C ALA A 63 -13.29 -8.66 -6.05
N ARG A 64 -14.19 -8.70 -7.04
CA ARG A 64 -15.33 -7.77 -7.13
C ARG A 64 -16.29 -7.94 -5.97
N HIS A 65 -16.59 -9.18 -5.57
CA HIS A 65 -17.38 -9.42 -4.37
C HIS A 65 -16.68 -8.91 -3.10
N LEU A 66 -15.36 -9.11 -2.97
CA LEU A 66 -14.58 -8.62 -1.84
C LEU A 66 -14.65 -7.10 -1.72
N LEU A 67 -14.64 -6.39 -2.85
CA LEU A 67 -14.78 -4.93 -2.89
C LEU A 67 -16.24 -4.45 -2.83
N GLY A 68 -17.22 -5.36 -2.68
CA GLY A 68 -18.64 -5.05 -2.54
C GLY A 68 -19.33 -4.65 -3.84
N PHE A 69 -18.73 -4.91 -5.00
CA PHE A 69 -19.33 -4.59 -6.30
C PHE A 69 -20.43 -5.59 -6.68
N PRO A 70 -21.58 -5.14 -7.22
CA PRO A 70 -22.82 -5.90 -7.15
C PRO A 70 -22.99 -7.30 -7.76
N CYS A 71 -22.09 -7.97 -8.50
CA CYS A 71 -22.41 -9.06 -9.49
C CYS A 71 -23.80 -8.96 -10.23
N HIS A 72 -24.16 -9.85 -11.16
CA HIS A 72 -25.49 -9.96 -11.83
C HIS A 72 -26.28 -8.68 -12.22
#